data_AF-A0A7Y3XC10-F1
#
_entry.id   AF-A0A7Y3XC10-F1
#
_cell.length_a   1.000
_cell.length_b   1.000
_cell.length_c   1.000
_cell.angle_alpha   90.00
_cell.angle_beta   90.00
_cell.angle_gamma   90.00
#
_symmetry.space_group_name_H-M   'P 1'
#
loop_
_entity.id
_entity.type
_entity.pdbx_description
1 polymer ?
#
loop_
_entity_poly.entity_id
_entity_poly.type
_entity_poly.pdbx_seq_one_letter_code
_entity_poly.pdbx_strand_id
1 'polypeptide(L)'
;MAVTRHFAADLSSTDGSTLNVKASESGGVIQAGFSTPTSVSTISFDTADLNVSSLGLSTGDARLLDYRFSSGGYYVEDASGVKPTYTKVSFSITADDTTTVDVDVSQEVGAAPQSFSSVERIYGDSVITLDQSNVEINYTEENEDGSFRTYSDALRQDDDGNYFMRLSNDSDQDSFRKATLVDNVTSDTTLLQVSQGASEVLIYYEFSFSGNTDADLNQAISGEKRTVLNITADADEIRIKQPNNPLSVLDDAIQSVDEQRSLLGATQNRVESRIEGLNTARMNSAATRSRIMDADYAQESAAMARAQILQQAGNSVLAKANLRPESVLNLLG
;
A
#
# COMPACT_ATOMS: atom_id res chain seq x y z
N MET A 1 35.17 23.74 -61.04
CA MET A 1 33.76 23.36 -60.85
C MET A 1 33.73 22.35 -59.73
N ALA A 2 33.15 22.70 -58.58
CA ALA A 2 32.92 21.75 -57.50
C ALA A 2 31.95 20.67 -58.00
N VAL A 3 32.26 19.40 -57.74
CA VAL A 3 31.46 18.26 -58.18
C VAL A 3 30.66 17.79 -56.98
N THR A 4 29.37 18.11 -56.97
CA THR A 4 28.44 17.65 -55.93
C THR A 4 28.17 16.15 -56.09
N ARG A 5 28.27 15.39 -55.00
CA ARG A 5 27.99 13.94 -54.98
C ARG A 5 26.81 13.66 -54.05
N HIS A 6 25.94 12.72 -54.43
CA HIS A 6 24.81 12.27 -53.62
C HIS A 6 25.05 10.84 -53.14
N PHE A 7 24.85 10.59 -51.84
CA PHE A 7 25.03 9.29 -51.22
C PHE A 7 23.73 8.81 -50.58
N ALA A 8 23.51 7.49 -50.56
CA ALA A 8 22.52 6.91 -49.69
C ALA A 8 23.04 7.02 -48.24
N ALA A 9 22.19 7.48 -47.32
CA ALA A 9 22.56 7.64 -45.92
C ALA A 9 21.47 7.09 -45.01
N ASP A 10 21.91 6.38 -43.98
CA ASP A 10 21.07 5.98 -42.86
C ASP A 10 21.02 7.13 -41.86
N LEU A 11 19.79 7.52 -41.50
CA LEU A 11 19.51 8.58 -40.53
C LEU A 11 19.13 7.94 -39.20
N SER A 12 19.75 8.38 -38.11
CA SER A 12 19.37 7.95 -36.76
C SER A 12 19.47 9.11 -35.78
N SER A 13 18.50 9.23 -34.88
CA SER A 13 18.58 10.09 -33.70
C SER A 13 18.43 9.24 -32.45
N THR A 14 19.02 9.66 -31.34
CA THR A 14 18.92 8.94 -30.04
C THR A 14 18.36 9.84 -28.94
N ASP A 15 18.44 11.15 -29.13
CA ASP A 15 18.06 12.20 -28.17
C ASP A 15 17.03 13.19 -28.77
N GLY A 16 16.70 13.09 -30.05
CA GLY A 16 15.81 14.01 -30.76
C GLY A 16 16.41 15.39 -31.08
N SER A 17 17.56 15.73 -30.49
CA SER A 17 18.29 16.99 -30.71
C SER A 17 19.49 16.84 -31.64
N THR A 18 20.00 15.62 -31.79
CA THR A 18 21.15 15.31 -32.63
C THR A 18 20.72 14.31 -33.70
N LEU A 19 20.88 14.68 -34.98
CA LEU A 19 20.65 13.76 -36.09
C LEU A 19 22.00 13.21 -36.56
N ASN A 20 22.18 11.89 -36.40
CA ASN A 20 23.37 11.19 -36.87
C ASN A 20 23.11 10.68 -38.28
N VAL A 21 23.99 11.08 -39.18
CA VAL A 21 23.98 10.63 -40.56
C VAL A 21 25.12 9.67 -40.77
N LYS A 22 24.77 8.46 -41.19
CA LYS A 22 25.73 7.45 -41.63
C LYS A 22 25.56 7.21 -43.12
N ALA A 23 26.42 7.83 -43.93
CA ALA A 23 26.47 7.52 -45.35
C ALA A 23 26.89 6.04 -45.55
N SER A 24 26.07 5.26 -46.28
CA SER A 24 26.37 3.87 -46.61
C SER A 24 26.80 3.79 -48.08
N GLU A 25 28.06 3.40 -48.31
CA GLU A 25 28.52 3.04 -49.66
C GLU A 25 27.92 1.69 -50.05
N SER A 26 26.70 1.70 -50.57
CA SER A 26 26.22 0.58 -51.37
C SER A 26 25.41 1.11 -52.54
N GLY A 27 26.12 1.49 -53.61
CA GLY A 27 25.54 1.65 -54.94
C GLY A 27 25.02 3.04 -55.32
N GLY A 28 25.62 4.12 -54.80
CA GLY A 28 25.40 5.45 -55.37
C GLY A 28 25.71 5.47 -56.88
N VAL A 29 24.83 6.08 -57.67
CA VAL A 29 24.99 6.17 -59.13
C VAL A 29 26.25 6.98 -59.44
N ILE A 30 27.27 6.33 -60.00
CA ILE A 30 28.49 7.00 -60.46
C ILE A 30 28.20 7.68 -61.79
N GLN A 31 28.20 9.02 -61.82
CA GLN A 31 28.49 9.74 -63.05
C GLN A 31 30.03 9.77 -63.20
N ALA A 32 30.52 9.31 -64.35
CA ALA A 32 31.84 8.72 -64.55
C ALA A 32 33.06 9.47 -63.96
N GLY A 33 33.97 8.69 -63.37
CA GLY A 33 35.37 9.04 -63.13
C GLY A 33 35.80 8.98 -61.66
N PHE A 34 36.93 8.32 -61.42
CA PHE A 34 37.77 8.30 -60.22
C PHE A 34 37.63 7.12 -59.23
N SER A 35 38.81 6.58 -58.92
CA SER A 35 39.10 5.35 -58.20
C SER A 35 39.93 5.67 -56.94
N THR A 36 39.28 5.66 -55.76
CA THR A 36 39.82 5.20 -54.45
C THR A 36 38.79 5.53 -53.35
N PRO A 37 38.32 4.55 -52.56
CA PRO A 37 37.32 4.75 -51.52
C PRO A 37 37.99 4.96 -50.13
N THR A 38 37.65 6.05 -49.45
CA THR A 38 37.83 6.33 -47.99
C THR A 38 37.15 7.68 -47.70
N SER A 39 36.35 7.94 -46.67
CA SER A 39 36.11 7.27 -45.38
C SER A 39 34.64 7.42 -44.99
N VAL A 40 34.06 6.43 -44.29
CA VAL A 40 32.74 6.56 -43.65
C VAL A 40 32.90 7.43 -42.41
N SER A 41 32.45 8.68 -42.48
CA SER A 41 32.35 9.57 -41.32
C SER A 41 30.90 9.65 -40.87
N THR A 42 30.64 9.30 -39.61
CA THR A 42 29.41 9.74 -38.94
C THR A 42 29.56 11.23 -38.68
N ILE A 43 28.64 12.02 -39.21
CA ILE A 43 28.58 13.46 -38.96
C ILE A 43 27.31 13.70 -38.15
N SER A 44 27.48 14.35 -37.00
CA SER A 44 26.41 14.74 -36.10
C SER A 44 26.22 16.24 -36.24
N PHE A 45 24.98 16.68 -36.41
CA PHE A 45 24.59 18.09 -36.41
C PHE A 45 23.45 18.33 -35.43
N ASP A 46 23.37 19.56 -34.94
CA ASP A 46 22.26 20.02 -34.13
C ASP A 46 21.05 20.27 -35.03
N THR A 47 19.85 19.97 -34.55
CA THR A 47 18.60 20.40 -35.18
C THR A 47 18.53 21.91 -35.48
N ALA A 48 19.29 22.75 -34.76
CA ALA A 48 19.44 24.17 -35.04
C ALA A 48 20.12 24.47 -36.40
N ASP A 49 20.88 23.52 -36.94
CA ASP A 49 21.60 23.65 -38.22
C ASP A 49 20.74 23.19 -39.42
N LEU A 50 19.49 22.78 -39.20
CA LEU A 50 18.59 22.32 -40.27
C LEU A 50 18.14 23.47 -41.17
N ASN A 51 18.26 23.28 -42.49
CA ASN A 51 17.65 24.20 -43.44
C ASN A 51 16.18 23.80 -43.71
N VAL A 52 15.27 24.51 -43.03
CA VAL A 52 13.80 24.32 -43.14
C VAL A 52 13.12 25.36 -44.03
N SER A 53 13.90 26.19 -44.75
CA SER A 53 13.36 27.27 -45.58
C SER A 53 12.39 26.79 -46.66
N SER A 54 12.58 25.57 -47.17
CA SER A 54 11.70 24.95 -48.17
C SER A 54 10.28 24.67 -47.62
N LEU A 55 10.14 24.57 -46.29
CA LEU A 55 8.89 24.37 -45.57
C LEU A 55 8.18 25.69 -45.25
N GLY A 56 8.81 26.84 -45.55
CA GLY A 56 8.30 28.16 -45.19
C GLY A 56 8.43 28.52 -43.71
N LEU A 57 9.25 27.77 -42.96
CA LEU A 57 9.47 27.95 -41.52
C LEU A 57 10.75 28.72 -41.24
N SER A 58 10.82 29.42 -40.10
CA SER A 58 12.07 29.97 -39.57
C SER A 58 12.81 28.91 -38.77
N THR A 59 14.15 28.97 -38.73
CA THR A 59 14.98 27.97 -38.02
C THR A 59 14.72 27.91 -36.51
N GLY A 60 14.16 28.98 -35.92
CA GLY A 60 13.78 28.99 -34.49
C GLY A 60 12.43 28.33 -34.20
N ASP A 61 11.57 28.17 -35.20
CA ASP A 61 10.21 27.63 -35.05
C ASP A 61 10.12 26.14 -35.39
N ALA A 62 11.19 25.55 -35.93
CA ALA A 62 11.23 24.18 -36.41
C ALA A 62 11.98 23.27 -35.43
N ARG A 63 11.24 22.35 -34.79
CA ARG A 63 11.83 21.27 -33.99
C ARG A 63 11.65 19.93 -34.69
N LEU A 64 12.72 19.15 -34.75
CA LEU A 64 12.66 17.77 -35.23
C LEU A 64 12.15 16.86 -34.10
N LEU A 65 11.13 16.05 -34.37
CA LEU A 65 10.64 15.06 -33.41
C LEU A 65 11.06 13.65 -33.82
N ASP A 66 11.72 12.93 -32.91
CA ASP A 66 12.04 11.50 -33.02
C ASP A 66 10.90 10.59 -32.50
N TYR A 67 9.72 11.15 -32.26
CA TYR A 67 8.58 10.34 -31.87
C TYR A 67 8.06 9.53 -33.05
N ARG A 68 8.01 8.21 -32.87
CA ARG A 68 7.30 7.29 -33.77
C ARG A 68 5.80 7.58 -33.69
N PHE A 69 5.32 8.57 -34.45
CA PHE A 69 3.92 8.59 -34.87
C PHE A 69 3.58 7.23 -35.51
N SER A 70 2.32 6.78 -35.46
CA SER A 70 1.96 5.41 -35.84
C SER A 70 2.37 5.00 -37.27
N SER A 71 2.65 5.98 -38.12
CA SER A 71 3.14 5.82 -39.50
C SER A 71 4.66 5.75 -39.66
N GLY A 72 5.44 6.01 -38.60
CA GLY A 72 6.90 6.15 -38.66
C GLY A 72 7.38 7.35 -39.49
N GLY A 73 8.64 7.76 -39.30
CA GLY A 73 9.28 8.87 -40.02
C GLY A 73 9.52 10.11 -39.16
N TYR A 74 10.20 11.10 -39.73
CA TYR A 74 10.58 12.34 -39.05
C TYR A 74 9.57 13.45 -39.33
N TYR A 75 9.34 14.30 -38.34
CA TYR A 75 8.38 15.40 -38.43
C TYR A 75 9.04 16.70 -37.97
N VAL A 76 8.67 17.79 -38.65
CA VAL A 76 8.97 19.15 -38.22
C VAL A 76 7.71 19.76 -37.61
N GLU A 77 7.83 20.25 -36.39
CA GLU A 77 6.83 21.09 -35.74
C GLU A 77 6.93 22.53 -36.25
N ASP A 78 5.80 23.11 -36.65
CA ASP A 78 5.62 24.54 -36.88
C ASP A 78 4.91 25.13 -35.65
N ALA A 79 5.66 25.88 -34.84
CA ALA A 79 5.16 26.53 -33.63
C ALA A 79 4.65 27.97 -33.85
N SER A 80 4.62 28.50 -35.08
CA SER A 80 4.23 29.90 -35.35
C SER A 80 2.73 30.18 -35.16
N GLY A 81 1.89 29.15 -35.01
CA GLY A 81 0.44 29.25 -34.82
C GLY A 81 -0.07 29.02 -33.39
N VAL A 82 -1.37 29.25 -33.15
CA VAL A 82 -2.03 28.98 -31.84
C VAL A 82 -1.99 27.49 -31.46
N LYS A 83 -1.89 26.60 -32.46
CA LYS A 83 -1.68 25.17 -32.27
C LYS A 83 -0.52 24.73 -33.15
N PRO A 84 0.45 23.97 -32.59
CA PRO A 84 1.54 23.45 -33.40
C PRO A 84 1.00 22.50 -34.47
N THR A 85 1.52 22.63 -35.69
CA THR A 85 1.24 21.68 -36.77
C THR A 85 2.48 20.85 -37.07
N TYR A 86 2.27 19.60 -37.47
CA TYR A 86 3.35 18.63 -37.64
C TYR A 86 3.38 18.15 -39.07
N THR A 87 4.45 18.48 -39.78
CA THR A 87 4.63 18.11 -41.19
C THR A 87 5.64 16.97 -41.27
N LYS A 88 5.27 15.89 -41.95
CA LYS A 88 6.19 14.78 -42.23
C LYS A 88 7.21 15.23 -43.28
N VAL A 89 8.49 14.99 -43.00
CA VAL A 89 9.58 15.48 -43.83
C VAL A 89 10.50 14.38 -44.32
N SER A 90 11.18 14.68 -45.42
CA SER A 90 12.29 13.93 -46.00
C SER A 90 13.55 14.79 -45.95
N PHE A 91 14.71 14.14 -45.93
CA PHE A 91 16.00 14.82 -45.87
C PHE A 91 16.79 14.53 -47.15
N SER A 92 17.42 15.55 -47.69
CA SER A 92 18.50 15.41 -48.65
C SER A 92 19.78 15.95 -48.04
N ILE A 93 20.85 15.18 -48.19
CA ILE A 93 22.15 15.49 -47.60
C ILE A 93 23.11 15.74 -48.74
N THR A 94 23.73 16.91 -48.71
CA THR A 94 24.74 17.33 -49.67
C THR A 94 26.02 17.61 -48.89
N ALA A 95 27.10 16.91 -49.25
CA ALA A 95 28.42 17.17 -48.67
C ALA A 95 29.34 17.65 -49.79
N ASP A 96 29.80 18.89 -49.68
CA ASP A 96 30.71 19.48 -50.66
C ASP A 96 32.19 19.18 -50.32
N ASP A 97 32.50 18.90 -49.04
CA ASP A 97 33.81 18.40 -48.58
C ASP A 97 33.69 17.51 -47.32
N THR A 98 34.83 17.14 -46.70
CA THR A 98 34.89 16.28 -45.50
C THR A 98 34.52 17.01 -44.19
N THR A 99 34.17 18.29 -44.26
CA THR A 99 33.94 19.18 -43.11
C THR A 99 32.62 19.95 -43.17
N THR A 100 31.98 20.02 -44.33
CA THR A 100 30.72 20.74 -44.57
C THR A 100 29.67 19.79 -45.13
N VAL A 101 28.56 19.69 -44.39
CA VAL A 101 27.39 18.89 -44.76
C VAL A 101 26.18 19.79 -44.62
N ASP A 102 25.52 20.04 -45.74
CA ASP A 102 24.23 20.71 -45.77
C ASP A 102 23.12 19.65 -45.75
N VAL A 103 22.16 19.84 -44.85
CA VAL A 103 20.97 18.99 -44.74
C VAL A 103 19.74 19.81 -45.04
N ASP A 104 19.22 19.61 -46.24
CA ASP A 104 17.97 20.22 -46.67
C ASP A 104 16.80 19.33 -46.23
N VAL A 105 15.86 19.96 -45.53
CA VAL A 105 14.61 19.32 -45.10
C VAL A 105 13.51 19.72 -46.07
N SER A 106 12.75 18.75 -46.60
CA SER A 106 11.65 18.99 -47.53
C SER A 106 10.41 18.18 -47.15
N GLN A 107 9.22 18.74 -47.39
CA GLN A 107 7.96 18.05 -47.10
C GLN A 107 7.85 16.76 -47.92
N GLU A 108 7.42 15.67 -47.29
CA GLU A 108 7.15 14.43 -48.01
C GLU A 108 5.91 14.60 -48.91
N VAL A 109 6.07 14.29 -50.20
CA VAL A 109 5.02 14.45 -51.21
C VAL A 109 3.80 13.59 -50.83
N GLY A 110 2.66 14.24 -50.58
CA GLY A 110 1.39 13.58 -50.24
C GLY A 110 1.10 13.45 -48.74
N ALA A 111 1.99 13.92 -47.86
CA ALA A 111 1.72 13.95 -46.42
C ALA A 111 1.02 15.26 -46.01
N ALA A 112 -0.26 15.17 -45.64
CA ALA A 112 -0.99 16.31 -45.08
C ALA A 112 -0.47 16.61 -43.65
N PRO A 113 -0.29 17.91 -43.29
CA PRO A 113 0.06 18.30 -41.93
C PRO A 113 -0.92 17.72 -40.91
N GLN A 114 -0.38 17.13 -39.84
CA GLN A 114 -1.18 16.65 -38.74
C GLN A 114 -1.38 17.79 -37.73
N SER A 115 -2.61 17.97 -37.28
CA SER A 115 -2.95 18.91 -36.22
C SER A 115 -3.44 18.15 -35.00
N PHE A 116 -2.90 18.45 -33.83
CA PHE A 116 -3.41 17.92 -32.57
C PHE A 116 -4.44 18.89 -31.98
N SER A 117 -5.52 18.34 -31.43
CA SER A 117 -6.45 19.11 -30.59
C SER A 117 -5.99 19.06 -29.14
N SER A 118 -6.15 20.16 -28.41
CA SER A 118 -5.99 20.15 -26.95
C SER A 118 -6.91 19.07 -26.36
N VAL A 119 -6.34 18.23 -25.51
CA VAL A 119 -7.08 17.22 -24.76
C VAL A 119 -7.22 17.77 -23.34
N GLU A 120 -8.45 18.03 -22.92
CA GLU A 120 -8.75 18.65 -21.62
C GLU A 120 -8.47 17.69 -20.43
N ARG A 121 -8.33 16.39 -20.71
CA ARG A 121 -8.05 15.37 -19.69
C ARG A 121 -7.26 14.20 -20.25
N ILE A 122 -6.11 13.94 -19.65
CA ILE A 122 -5.28 12.75 -19.93
C ILE A 122 -5.52 11.76 -18.77
N TYR A 123 -5.76 10.49 -19.10
CA TYR A 123 -5.87 9.41 -18.10
C TYR A 123 -4.54 8.65 -18.05
N GLY A 124 -3.95 8.51 -16.87
CA GLY A 124 -2.72 7.76 -16.65
C GLY A 124 -2.24 7.87 -15.20
N ASP A 125 -1.27 7.04 -14.83
CA ASP A 125 -0.63 7.08 -13.53
C ASP A 125 0.42 8.20 -13.52
N SER A 126 0.29 9.16 -12.61
CA SER A 126 1.28 10.23 -12.43
C SER A 126 2.13 9.93 -11.20
N VAL A 127 3.43 9.81 -11.39
CA VAL A 127 4.39 9.69 -10.27
C VAL A 127 4.80 11.11 -9.88
N ILE A 128 4.24 11.62 -8.78
CA ILE A 128 4.67 12.89 -8.19
C ILE A 128 5.87 12.58 -7.30
N THR A 129 7.06 13.04 -7.69
CA THR A 129 8.22 13.01 -6.80
C THR A 129 8.12 14.22 -5.87
N LEU A 130 8.10 13.98 -4.56
CA LEU A 130 7.99 15.02 -3.54
C LEU A 130 9.32 15.78 -3.40
N ASP A 131 9.56 16.74 -4.29
CA ASP A 131 10.65 17.69 -4.18
C ASP A 131 10.13 19.00 -3.57
N GLN A 132 10.58 19.33 -2.37
CA GLN A 132 10.16 20.55 -1.66
C GLN A 132 10.43 21.84 -2.47
N SER A 133 11.42 21.82 -3.37
CA SER A 133 11.70 22.97 -4.23
C SER A 133 10.70 23.14 -5.37
N ASN A 134 9.91 22.12 -5.70
CA ASN A 134 9.03 22.09 -6.88
C ASN A 134 7.56 21.71 -6.56
N VAL A 135 7.27 21.29 -5.33
CA VAL A 135 5.95 20.89 -4.87
C VAL A 135 5.51 21.78 -3.72
N GLU A 136 4.27 22.25 -3.79
CA GLU A 136 3.59 22.94 -2.69
C GLU A 136 2.51 22.00 -2.13
N ILE A 137 2.61 21.65 -0.85
CA ILE A 137 1.60 20.82 -0.18
C ILE A 137 0.76 21.70 0.74
N ASN A 138 -0.54 21.73 0.49
CA ASN A 138 -1.52 22.37 1.35
C ASN A 138 -2.25 21.29 2.16
N TYR A 139 -2.23 21.43 3.48
CA TYR A 139 -2.93 20.52 4.39
C TYR A 139 -4.18 21.19 4.95
N THR A 140 -5.35 20.56 4.84
CA THR A 140 -6.60 21.07 5.39
C THR A 140 -7.17 20.09 6.42
N GLU A 141 -7.60 20.62 7.56
CA GLU A 141 -8.28 19.87 8.62
C GLU A 141 -9.59 20.52 9.02
N GLU A 142 -10.53 19.72 9.52
CA GLU A 142 -11.76 20.19 10.13
C GLU A 142 -11.58 20.42 11.64
N ASN A 143 -11.96 21.59 12.11
CA ASN A 143 -11.95 21.99 13.51
C ASN A 143 -13.11 21.34 14.29
N GLU A 144 -13.10 21.46 15.62
CA GLU A 144 -14.21 20.97 16.46
C GLU A 144 -15.57 21.64 16.19
N ASP A 145 -15.56 22.85 15.64
CA ASP A 145 -16.76 23.63 15.31
C ASP A 145 -17.27 23.38 13.87
N GLY A 146 -16.66 22.44 13.14
CA GLY A 146 -16.99 22.13 11.74
C GLY A 146 -16.44 23.12 10.72
N SER A 147 -15.63 24.10 11.15
CA SER A 147 -14.90 24.98 10.22
C SER A 147 -13.64 24.29 9.70
N PHE A 148 -13.17 24.66 8.51
CA PHE A 148 -11.94 24.11 7.94
C PHE A 148 -10.77 25.07 8.14
N ARG A 149 -9.60 24.52 8.47
CA ARG A 149 -8.32 25.25 8.55
C ARG A 149 -7.32 24.66 7.58
N THR A 150 -6.72 25.52 6.76
CA THR A 150 -5.67 25.13 5.80
C THR A 150 -4.31 25.67 6.24
N TYR A 151 -3.30 24.81 6.17
CA TYR A 151 -1.88 25.10 6.36
C TYR A 151 -1.22 25.01 4.99
N SER A 152 -0.76 26.16 4.52
CA SER A 152 -0.15 26.30 3.20
C SER A 152 1.33 25.96 3.23
N ASP A 153 1.84 25.37 2.15
CA ASP A 153 3.24 24.94 2.03
C ASP A 153 3.75 24.21 3.29
N ALA A 154 3.02 23.18 3.70
CA ALA A 154 3.26 22.49 4.96
C ALA A 154 4.46 21.53 4.89
N LEU A 155 4.91 21.11 3.70
CA LEU A 155 5.92 20.06 3.54
C LEU A 155 7.29 20.50 4.05
N ARG A 156 7.88 19.72 4.96
CA ARG A 156 9.21 19.89 5.51
C ARG A 156 9.93 18.53 5.50
N GLN A 157 11.24 18.58 5.56
CA GLN A 157 12.09 17.40 5.71
C GLN A 157 12.80 17.48 7.07
N ASP A 158 12.91 16.37 7.78
CA ASP A 158 13.71 16.28 9.02
C ASP A 158 15.18 15.95 8.72
N ASP A 159 16.00 15.90 9.78
CA ASP A 159 17.45 15.63 9.67
C ASP A 159 17.76 14.22 9.12
N ASP A 160 16.80 13.29 9.24
CA ASP A 160 16.91 11.92 8.76
C ASP A 160 16.42 11.77 7.29
N GLY A 161 15.96 12.87 6.69
CA GLY A 161 15.49 12.91 5.30
C GLY A 161 14.02 12.51 5.13
N ASN A 162 13.26 12.31 6.20
CA ASN A 162 11.85 11.98 6.13
C ASN A 162 11.00 13.24 5.93
N TYR A 163 9.96 13.11 5.11
CA TYR A 163 9.01 14.19 4.87
C TYR A 163 7.90 14.20 5.91
N PHE A 164 7.60 15.39 6.43
CA PHE A 164 6.46 15.66 7.30
C PHE A 164 5.79 16.98 6.94
N MET A 165 4.51 17.12 7.27
CA MET A 165 3.75 18.35 7.13
C MET A 165 3.75 19.08 8.47
N ARG A 166 4.23 20.32 8.48
CA ARG A 166 4.23 21.18 9.66
C ARG A 166 2.87 21.88 9.78
N LEU A 167 2.13 21.56 10.82
CA LEU A 167 0.79 22.10 11.08
C LEU A 167 0.83 23.19 12.17
N SER A 168 1.68 24.20 11.95
CA SER A 168 1.83 25.34 12.86
C SER A 168 2.08 26.62 12.08
N ASN A 169 1.48 27.71 12.56
CA ASN A 169 1.74 29.06 12.08
C ASN A 169 2.88 29.73 12.87
N ASP A 170 3.36 29.07 13.93
CA ASP A 170 4.36 29.60 14.84
C ASP A 170 5.79 29.24 14.39
N SER A 171 6.72 30.16 14.64
CA SER A 171 8.13 30.02 14.28
C SER A 171 8.91 29.04 15.17
N ASP A 172 8.31 28.59 16.27
CA ASP A 172 8.94 27.71 17.25
C ASP A 172 8.92 26.23 16.81
N GLN A 173 10.11 25.67 16.63
CA GLN A 173 10.36 24.34 16.07
C GLN A 173 10.11 23.20 17.07
N ASP A 174 9.78 23.48 18.34
CA ASP A 174 9.66 22.41 19.35
C ASP A 174 8.21 22.12 19.80
N SER A 175 7.25 22.97 19.43
CA SER A 175 5.85 22.87 19.89
C SER A 175 4.84 22.63 18.77
N PHE A 176 5.28 22.14 17.60
CA PHE A 176 4.40 22.01 16.44
C PHE A 176 3.71 20.65 16.33
N ARG A 177 2.51 20.69 15.73
CA ARG A 177 1.82 19.49 15.26
C ARG A 177 2.46 19.03 13.95
N LYS A 178 2.80 17.75 13.84
CA LYS A 178 3.35 17.15 12.60
C LYS A 178 2.30 16.25 11.99
N ALA A 179 2.24 16.18 10.67
CA ALA A 179 1.54 15.10 9.98
C ALA A 179 2.48 14.34 9.04
N THR A 180 2.41 13.03 9.02
CA THR A 180 3.23 12.13 8.19
C THR A 180 2.32 11.16 7.46
N LEU A 181 2.71 10.77 6.26
CA LEU A 181 2.04 9.70 5.54
C LEU A 181 2.64 8.36 5.98
N VAL A 182 1.79 7.42 6.36
CA VAL A 182 2.21 6.11 6.88
C VAL A 182 1.40 5.03 6.18
N ASP A 183 2.08 4.02 5.65
CA ASP A 183 1.42 2.89 5.01
C ASP A 183 0.83 1.93 6.05
N ASN A 184 -0.45 1.61 5.90
CA ASN A 184 -1.12 0.57 6.66
C ASN A 184 -0.86 -0.78 6.00
N VAL A 185 0.09 -1.52 6.57
CA VAL A 185 0.52 -2.84 6.10
C VAL A 185 -0.62 -3.88 6.07
N THR A 186 -1.72 -3.64 6.80
CA THR A 186 -2.84 -4.59 6.87
C THR A 186 -3.90 -4.34 5.80
N SER A 187 -4.15 -3.09 5.42
CA SER A 187 -5.18 -2.70 4.45
C SER A 187 -4.62 -2.26 3.10
N ASP A 188 -3.29 -2.17 2.95
CA ASP A 188 -2.63 -1.60 1.76
C ASP A 188 -3.12 -0.18 1.43
N THR A 189 -3.52 0.56 2.47
CA THR A 189 -3.94 1.96 2.39
C THR A 189 -2.90 2.86 3.05
N THR A 190 -2.66 4.05 2.50
CA THR A 190 -1.86 5.07 3.19
C THR A 190 -2.77 5.84 4.13
N LEU A 191 -2.35 5.99 5.37
CA LEU A 191 -3.02 6.80 6.40
C LEU A 191 -2.22 8.08 6.66
N LEU A 192 -2.91 9.08 7.16
CA LEU A 192 -2.28 10.28 7.67
C LEU A 192 -2.12 10.17 9.17
N GLN A 193 -0.88 10.14 9.65
CA GLN A 193 -0.56 10.17 11.07
C GLN A 193 -0.33 11.62 11.52
N VAL A 194 -1.06 12.10 12.52
CA VAL A 194 -0.84 13.42 13.14
C VAL A 194 -0.32 13.24 14.55
N SER A 195 0.74 13.98 14.92
CA SER A 195 1.31 14.06 16.27
C SER A 195 1.29 15.50 16.79
N GLN A 196 1.11 15.68 18.11
CA GLN A 196 1.13 16.99 18.77
C GLN A 196 2.28 17.08 19.78
N GLY A 197 3.35 17.82 19.45
CA GLY A 197 4.50 18.01 20.33
C GLY A 197 5.34 16.74 20.54
N ALA A 198 6.15 16.71 21.60
CA ALA A 198 7.01 15.58 21.96
C ALA A 198 6.26 14.38 22.59
N SER A 199 4.94 14.49 22.80
CA SER A 199 4.12 13.47 23.43
C SER A 199 3.40 12.60 22.41
N GLU A 200 3.54 11.30 22.60
CA GLU A 200 3.26 10.13 21.75
C GLU A 200 1.77 9.85 21.44
N VAL A 201 0.91 10.87 21.32
CA VAL A 201 -0.45 10.65 20.83
C VAL A 201 -0.41 10.66 19.30
N LEU A 202 -0.37 9.46 18.73
CA LEU A 202 -0.37 9.20 17.29
C LEU A 202 -1.82 8.95 16.86
N ILE A 203 -2.37 9.87 16.06
CA ILE A 203 -3.74 9.72 15.54
C ILE A 203 -3.64 9.46 14.04
N TYR A 204 -4.32 8.41 13.56
CA TYR A 204 -4.34 8.04 12.15
C TYR A 204 -5.70 8.41 11.55
N TYR A 205 -5.68 9.03 10.38
CA TYR A 205 -6.86 9.41 9.61
C TYR A 205 -6.79 8.78 8.23
N GLU A 206 -7.95 8.40 7.69
CA GLU A 206 -8.08 8.39 6.23
C GLU A 206 -7.99 9.83 5.72
N PHE A 207 -7.47 10.00 4.51
CA PHE A 207 -7.36 11.31 3.89
C PHE A 207 -7.72 11.22 2.42
N SER A 208 -8.25 12.32 1.91
CA SER A 208 -8.37 12.52 0.47
C SER A 208 -7.25 13.43 0.01
N PHE A 209 -6.77 13.20 -1.20
CA PHE A 209 -5.80 14.09 -1.84
C PHE A 209 -6.25 14.45 -3.25
N SER A 210 -5.85 15.64 -3.69
CA SER A 210 -6.01 16.08 -5.07
C SER A 210 -4.75 16.82 -5.51
N GLY A 211 -4.24 16.49 -6.69
CA GLY A 211 -3.04 17.10 -7.26
C GLY A 211 -3.36 17.84 -8.55
N ASN A 212 -2.75 19.01 -8.73
CA ASN A 212 -2.78 19.75 -9.99
C ASN A 212 -1.34 20.00 -10.46
N THR A 213 -1.01 19.48 -11.65
CA THR A 213 0.27 19.70 -12.31
C THR A 213 0.17 20.93 -13.21
N ASP A 214 1.13 21.86 -13.13
CA ASP A 214 1.07 23.20 -13.75
C ASP A 214 -0.07 24.07 -13.18
N ALA A 215 -0.17 24.10 -11.84
CA ALA A 215 -1.16 24.92 -11.17
C ALA A 215 -0.95 26.41 -11.56
N ASP A 216 -2.03 27.04 -12.01
CA ASP A 216 -2.06 28.46 -12.37
C ASP A 216 -1.66 29.35 -11.18
N LEU A 217 -1.21 30.59 -11.43
CA LEU A 217 -0.75 31.53 -10.38
C LEU A 217 -1.77 31.73 -9.23
N ASN A 218 -3.06 31.50 -9.50
CA ASN A 218 -4.14 31.68 -8.53
C ASN A 218 -4.37 30.45 -7.63
N GLN A 219 -3.70 29.32 -7.89
CA GLN A 219 -3.85 28.07 -7.12
C GLN A 219 -2.62 27.75 -6.26
N ALA A 220 -1.43 28.23 -6.65
CA ALA A 220 -0.22 28.14 -5.84
C ALA A 220 -0.10 29.37 -4.93
N ILE A 221 -0.01 29.16 -3.62
CA ILE A 221 0.06 30.24 -2.62
C ILE A 221 1.42 30.95 -2.69
N SER A 222 2.44 30.26 -3.21
CA SER A 222 3.76 30.82 -3.54
C SER A 222 3.77 31.84 -4.69
N GLY A 223 2.72 31.90 -5.52
CA GLY A 223 2.67 32.77 -6.70
C GLY A 223 3.58 32.33 -7.86
N GLU A 224 4.09 31.10 -7.81
CA GLU A 224 4.90 30.46 -8.86
C GLU A 224 4.16 29.24 -9.44
N LYS A 225 4.43 28.91 -10.71
CA LYS A 225 3.93 27.67 -11.31
C LYS A 225 4.58 26.46 -10.64
N ARG A 226 3.80 25.70 -9.87
CA ARG A 226 4.25 24.51 -9.15
C ARG A 226 3.23 23.38 -9.27
N THR A 227 3.65 22.17 -8.93
CA THR A 227 2.68 21.10 -8.66
C THR A 227 2.09 21.35 -7.28
N VAL A 228 0.77 21.54 -7.21
CA VAL A 228 0.06 21.76 -5.95
C VAL A 228 -0.66 20.48 -5.55
N LEU A 229 -0.39 20.00 -4.35
CA LEU A 229 -1.06 18.86 -3.74
C LEU A 229 -1.89 19.34 -2.54
N ASN A 230 -3.20 19.14 -2.60
CA ASN A 230 -4.10 19.41 -1.48
C ASN A 230 -4.43 18.11 -0.78
N ILE A 231 -4.13 18.04 0.51
CA ILE A 231 -4.43 16.89 1.37
C ILE A 231 -5.48 17.35 2.38
N THR A 232 -6.57 16.62 2.45
CA THR A 232 -7.67 16.87 3.38
C THR A 232 -7.82 15.64 4.27
N ALA A 233 -7.58 15.82 5.57
CA ALA A 233 -7.86 14.76 6.54
C ALA A 233 -9.39 14.53 6.60
N ASP A 234 -9.81 13.28 6.45
CA ASP A 234 -11.22 12.92 6.57
C ASP A 234 -11.61 12.89 8.06
N ALA A 235 -12.76 13.48 8.38
CA ALA A 235 -13.20 13.69 9.75
C ALA A 235 -13.88 12.45 10.37
N ASP A 236 -14.23 11.46 9.54
CA ASP A 236 -15.24 10.45 9.91
C ASP A 236 -14.73 9.18 10.61
N GLU A 237 -13.43 8.96 10.83
CA GLU A 237 -12.99 7.81 11.65
C GLU A 237 -11.93 8.15 12.69
N ILE A 238 -12.33 7.96 13.95
CA ILE A 238 -11.53 7.95 15.20
C ILE A 238 -10.72 9.23 15.46
N ARG A 239 -11.44 10.31 15.77
CA ARG A 239 -10.89 11.34 16.65
C ARG A 239 -10.69 10.71 18.03
N ILE A 240 -9.44 10.40 18.41
CA ILE A 240 -9.04 10.70 19.79
C ILE A 240 -9.07 12.23 19.83
N LYS A 241 -10.28 12.80 19.98
CA LYS A 241 -10.44 14.20 20.36
C LYS A 241 -9.46 14.37 21.49
N GLN A 242 -8.58 15.37 21.42
CA GLN A 242 -7.95 15.88 22.64
C GLN A 242 -9.09 15.95 23.64
N PRO A 243 -9.18 15.04 24.62
CA PRO A 243 -10.32 15.12 25.48
C PRO A 243 -10.09 16.44 26.20
N ASN A 244 -11.05 17.36 26.09
CA ASN A 244 -11.01 18.61 26.84
C ASN A 244 -10.75 18.35 28.34
N ASN A 245 -10.96 17.10 28.77
CA ASN A 245 -10.47 16.53 30.00
C ASN A 245 -9.82 15.13 29.79
N PRO A 246 -8.48 14.99 29.66
CA PRO A 246 -7.80 13.69 29.56
C PRO A 246 -8.01 12.78 30.77
N LEU A 247 -8.40 13.35 31.91
CA LEU A 247 -8.81 12.56 33.07
C LEU A 247 -10.14 11.85 32.80
N SER A 248 -11.06 12.41 32.01
CA SER A 248 -12.33 11.75 31.69
C SER A 248 -12.14 10.49 30.84
N VAL A 249 -11.24 10.53 29.85
CA VAL A 249 -10.94 9.35 29.02
C VAL A 249 -10.20 8.29 29.85
N LEU A 250 -9.32 8.74 30.75
CA LEU A 250 -8.65 7.84 31.69
C LEU A 250 -9.66 7.21 32.68
N ASP A 251 -10.62 7.99 33.18
CA ASP A 251 -11.69 7.53 34.06
C ASP A 251 -12.59 6.50 33.35
N ASP A 252 -12.95 6.73 32.08
CA ASP A 252 -13.72 5.77 31.28
C ASP A 252 -12.93 4.46 31.05
N ALA A 253 -11.63 4.56 30.78
CA ALA A 253 -10.76 3.40 30.64
C ALA A 253 -10.60 2.62 31.95
N ILE A 254 -10.42 3.32 33.07
CA ILE A 254 -10.38 2.73 34.42
C ILE A 254 -11.71 2.05 34.74
N GLN A 255 -12.84 2.70 34.44
CA GLN A 255 -14.17 2.12 34.64
C GLN A 255 -14.33 0.82 33.86
N SER A 256 -13.88 0.76 32.60
CA SER A 256 -13.93 -0.47 31.80
C SER A 256 -13.12 -1.61 32.43
N VAL A 257 -11.92 -1.31 32.92
CA VAL A 257 -11.08 -2.29 33.64
C VAL A 257 -11.75 -2.75 34.93
N ASP A 258 -12.37 -1.83 35.68
CA ASP A 258 -13.05 -2.14 36.94
C ASP A 258 -14.33 -2.97 36.71
N GLU A 259 -15.06 -2.74 35.62
CA GLU A 259 -16.18 -3.59 35.20
C GLU A 259 -15.72 -5.02 34.90
N GLN A 260 -14.61 -5.18 34.17
CA GLN A 260 -14.03 -6.50 33.93
C GLN A 260 -13.56 -7.18 35.22
N ARG A 261 -12.91 -6.44 36.14
CA ARG A 261 -12.49 -6.95 37.45
C ARG A 261 -13.69 -7.36 38.31
N SER A 262 -14.76 -6.57 38.30
CA SER A 262 -16.01 -6.88 38.99
C SER A 262 -16.64 -8.17 38.45
N LEU A 263 -16.68 -8.33 37.13
CA LEU A 263 -17.16 -9.55 36.48
C LEU A 263 -16.31 -10.78 36.84
N LEU A 264 -14.98 -10.61 36.88
CA LEU A 264 -14.06 -11.67 37.30
C LEU A 264 -14.28 -12.05 38.77
N GLY A 265 -14.45 -11.08 39.67
CA GLY A 265 -14.77 -11.32 41.09
C GLY A 265 -16.13 -12.01 41.27
N ALA A 266 -17.16 -11.59 40.53
CA ALA A 266 -18.47 -12.23 40.54
C ALA A 266 -18.38 -13.68 40.02
N THR A 267 -17.57 -13.91 38.98
CA THR A 267 -17.30 -15.25 38.45
C THR A 267 -16.56 -16.12 39.47
N GLN A 268 -15.56 -15.57 40.17
CA GLN A 268 -14.85 -16.26 41.25
C GLN A 268 -15.81 -16.69 42.36
N ASN A 269 -16.67 -15.79 42.85
CA ASN A 269 -17.68 -16.11 43.86
C ASN A 269 -18.65 -17.21 43.40
N ARG A 270 -19.07 -17.18 42.13
CA ARG A 270 -19.91 -18.23 41.55
C ARG A 270 -19.18 -19.57 41.49
N VAL A 271 -17.90 -19.58 41.11
CA VAL A 271 -17.09 -20.81 41.06
C VAL A 271 -16.91 -21.37 42.48
N GLU A 272 -16.63 -20.54 43.47
CA GLU A 272 -16.49 -20.96 44.87
C GLU A 272 -17.80 -21.57 45.41
N SER A 273 -18.94 -20.91 45.19
CA SER A 273 -20.25 -21.45 45.58
C SER A 273 -20.56 -22.79 44.88
N ARG A 274 -20.18 -22.94 43.61
CA ARG A 274 -20.33 -24.23 42.89
C ARG A 274 -19.45 -25.32 43.50
N ILE A 275 -18.22 -24.99 43.89
CA ILE A 275 -17.29 -25.93 44.53
C ILE A 275 -17.86 -26.39 45.88
N GLU A 276 -18.34 -25.49 46.73
CA GLU A 276 -18.96 -25.83 48.02
C GLU A 276 -20.19 -26.73 47.85
N GLY A 277 -21.05 -26.40 46.88
CA GLY A 277 -22.20 -27.23 46.53
C GLY A 277 -21.81 -28.63 46.05
N LEU A 278 -20.80 -28.73 45.18
CA LEU A 278 -20.27 -30.00 44.69
C LEU A 278 -19.62 -30.83 45.81
N ASN A 279 -18.90 -30.21 46.73
CA ASN A 279 -18.34 -30.89 47.89
C ASN A 279 -19.43 -31.45 48.80
N THR A 280 -20.50 -30.70 49.03
CA THR A 280 -21.68 -31.19 49.78
C THR A 280 -22.35 -32.36 49.08
N ALA A 281 -22.58 -32.26 47.77
CA ALA A 281 -23.15 -33.34 46.98
C ALA A 281 -22.27 -34.61 46.99
N ARG A 282 -20.94 -34.42 46.93
CA ARG A 282 -19.95 -35.50 47.04
C ARG A 282 -19.99 -36.18 48.41
N MET A 283 -20.04 -35.41 49.50
CA MET A 283 -20.16 -35.96 50.85
C MET A 283 -21.46 -36.76 51.02
N ASN A 284 -22.58 -36.21 50.57
CA ASN A 284 -23.88 -36.91 50.62
C ASN A 284 -23.87 -38.20 49.80
N SER A 285 -23.30 -38.16 48.58
CA SER A 285 -23.20 -39.35 47.73
C SER A 285 -22.30 -40.42 48.33
N ALA A 286 -21.17 -40.03 48.93
CA ALA A 286 -20.29 -40.95 49.64
C ALA A 286 -20.97 -41.57 50.87
N ALA A 287 -21.71 -40.77 51.65
CA ALA A 287 -22.47 -41.25 52.80
C ALA A 287 -23.59 -42.22 52.39
N THR A 288 -24.34 -41.91 51.33
CA THR A 288 -25.37 -42.81 50.77
C THR A 288 -24.75 -44.11 50.27
N ARG A 289 -23.61 -44.03 49.56
CA ARG A 289 -22.89 -45.22 49.09
C ARG A 289 -22.40 -46.07 50.26
N SER A 290 -21.84 -45.47 51.32
CA SER A 290 -21.44 -46.20 52.53
C SER A 290 -22.64 -46.93 53.12
N ARG A 291 -23.77 -46.26 53.31
CA ARG A 291 -24.98 -46.89 53.86
C ARG A 291 -25.49 -48.07 53.04
N ILE A 292 -25.46 -47.96 51.71
CA ILE A 292 -25.85 -49.07 50.82
C ILE A 292 -24.86 -50.23 50.98
N MET A 293 -23.56 -49.97 50.85
CA MET A 293 -22.51 -50.99 50.96
C MET A 293 -22.50 -51.66 52.34
N ASP A 294 -22.66 -50.89 53.41
CA ASP A 294 -22.68 -51.37 54.80
C ASP A 294 -23.94 -52.22 55.06
N ALA A 295 -25.09 -51.83 54.51
CA ALA A 295 -26.33 -52.61 54.60
C ALA A 295 -26.25 -53.93 53.83
N ASP A 296 -25.75 -53.88 52.59
CA ASP A 296 -25.54 -55.07 51.76
C ASP A 296 -24.53 -56.03 52.41
N TYR A 297 -23.44 -55.50 52.98
CA TYR A 297 -22.46 -56.30 53.72
C TYR A 297 -23.04 -56.92 54.98
N ALA A 298 -23.85 -56.17 55.74
CA ALA A 298 -24.54 -56.71 56.92
C ALA A 298 -25.52 -57.84 56.54
N GLN A 299 -26.27 -57.68 55.44
CA GLN A 299 -27.19 -58.70 54.93
C GLN A 299 -26.45 -59.97 54.49
N GLU A 300 -25.37 -59.84 53.71
CA GLU A 300 -24.58 -60.98 53.23
C GLU A 300 -23.86 -61.68 54.38
N SER A 301 -23.28 -60.93 55.31
CA SER A 301 -22.64 -61.47 56.51
C SER A 301 -23.64 -62.23 57.40
N ALA A 302 -24.85 -61.70 57.58
CA ALA A 302 -25.92 -62.39 58.31
C ALA A 302 -26.38 -63.66 57.58
N ALA A 303 -26.48 -63.64 56.25
CA ALA A 303 -26.80 -64.80 55.44
C ALA A 303 -25.71 -65.89 55.56
N MET A 304 -24.44 -65.49 55.48
CA MET A 304 -23.28 -66.38 55.67
C MET A 304 -23.26 -66.99 57.08
N ALA A 305 -23.45 -66.17 58.12
CA ALA A 305 -23.51 -66.65 59.50
C ALA A 305 -24.69 -67.61 59.71
N ARG A 306 -25.87 -67.31 59.14
CA ARG A 306 -27.03 -68.20 59.17
C ARG A 306 -26.74 -69.53 58.46
N ALA A 307 -26.07 -69.49 57.30
CA ALA A 307 -25.68 -70.69 56.57
C ALA A 307 -24.70 -71.55 57.38
N GLN A 308 -23.70 -70.93 58.04
CA GLN A 308 -22.76 -71.63 58.92
C GLN A 308 -23.47 -72.26 60.15
N ILE A 309 -24.38 -71.53 60.80
CA ILE A 309 -25.17 -72.06 61.92
C ILE A 309 -26.04 -73.23 61.46
N LEU A 310 -26.69 -73.13 60.30
CA LEU A 310 -27.50 -74.22 59.74
C LEU A 310 -26.64 -75.44 59.41
N GLN A 311 -25.43 -75.27 58.89
CA GLN A 311 -24.50 -76.37 58.65
C GLN A 311 -24.07 -77.03 59.98
N GLN A 312 -23.74 -76.25 61.01
CA GLN A 312 -23.36 -76.77 62.32
C GLN A 312 -24.54 -77.47 63.03
N ALA A 313 -25.74 -76.88 62.95
CA ALA A 313 -26.96 -77.46 63.48
C ALA A 313 -27.38 -78.71 62.70
N GLY A 314 -27.25 -78.71 61.38
CA GLY A 314 -27.49 -79.88 60.52
C GLY A 314 -26.59 -81.04 60.92
N ASN A 315 -25.30 -80.80 61.14
CA ASN A 315 -24.37 -81.82 61.64
C ASN A 315 -24.74 -82.31 63.05
N SER A 316 -25.16 -81.42 63.95
CA SER A 316 -25.60 -81.79 65.31
C SER A 316 -26.92 -82.57 65.32
N VAL A 317 -27.87 -82.19 64.47
CA VAL A 317 -29.15 -82.90 64.27
C VAL A 317 -28.92 -84.25 63.62
N LEU A 318 -28.03 -84.35 62.63
CA LEU A 318 -27.61 -85.63 62.05
C LEU A 318 -26.94 -86.52 63.11
N ALA A 319 -26.06 -85.97 63.94
CA ALA A 319 -25.45 -86.71 65.05
C ALA A 319 -26.50 -87.19 66.08
N LYS A 320 -27.49 -86.36 66.44
CA LYS A 320 -28.59 -86.76 67.34
C LYS A 320 -29.60 -87.72 66.67
N ALA A 321 -29.84 -87.58 65.37
CA ALA A 321 -30.70 -88.46 64.60
C ALA A 321 -30.07 -89.85 64.43
N ASN A 322 -28.75 -89.95 64.31
CA ASN A 322 -28.05 -91.24 64.30
C ASN A 322 -28.08 -91.95 65.66
N LEU A 323 -28.29 -91.24 66.77
CA LEU A 323 -28.43 -91.83 68.12
C LEU A 323 -29.88 -92.26 68.45
N ARG A 324 -30.88 -91.83 67.68
CA ARG A 324 -32.29 -92.19 67.90
C ARG A 324 -32.61 -93.66 67.55
N PRO A 325 -32.13 -94.25 66.45
CA PRO A 325 -32.34 -95.68 66.14
C PRO A 325 -31.80 -96.61 67.23
N GLU A 326 -30.64 -96.29 67.81
CA GLU A 326 -30.02 -97.04 68.92
C GLU A 326 -30.92 -97.07 70.18
N SER A 327 -31.66 -95.99 70.43
CA SER A 327 -32.59 -95.88 71.56
C SER A 327 -33.81 -96.79 71.40
N VAL A 328 -34.23 -97.05 70.15
CA VAL A 328 -35.39 -97.91 69.83
C VAL A 328 -34.98 -99.39 69.80
N LEU A 329 -33.74 -99.69 69.42
CA LEU A 329 -33.21 -101.06 69.50
C LEU A 329 -33.10 -101.57 70.94
N ASN A 330 -32.86 -100.69 71.93
CA ASN A 330 -32.93 -101.06 73.36
C ASN A 330 -34.34 -101.30 73.90
N LEU A 331 -35.40 -100.95 73.16
CA LEU A 331 -36.80 -101.20 73.54
C LEU A 331 -37.42 -102.41 72.81
N LEU A 332 -36.66 -103.09 71.96
CA LEU A 332 -37.05 -104.31 71.24
C LEU A 332 -36.07 -105.48 71.45
N GLY A 333 -35.08 -105.32 72.34
CA GLY A 333 -34.16 -106.37 72.77
C GLY A 333 -34.57 -107.00 74.09
#